data_AF-A0A936PGX9-F1
#
_entry.id   AF-A0A936PGX9-F1
#
_cell.length_a   1.000
_cell.length_b   1.000
_cell.length_c   1.000
_cell.angle_alpha   90.00
_cell.angle_beta   90.00
_cell.angle_gamma   90.00
#
_symmetry.space_group_name_H-M   'P 1'
#
loop_
_entity.id
_entity.type
_entity.pdbx_description
1 polymer ?
#
loop_
_entity_poly.entity_id
_entity_poly.type
_entity_poly.pdbx_seq_one_letter_code
_entity_poly.pdbx_strand_id
1 'polypeptide(L)'
;MITLTVSGQTWKPIAIKSGLLFTSGCFDATAEVCRINYTYFDNVFPGANDKFWDAKQSAGNKWKNGDYKQGEKFLFSSTALVWTTDGYHLMRTIRNCTMIAAVTIDIGNKKPFKQYLIEAIIYYFSYTAGFNFTYNVIFKMP
;
A
#
# COMPACT_ATOMS: atom_id res chain seq x y z
N MET A 1 -20.63 -27.65 12.13
CA MET A 1 -19.85 -26.55 11.49
C MET A 1 -20.52 -26.29 10.14
N ILE A 2 -21.37 -25.25 10.07
CA ILE A 2 -22.20 -25.00 8.88
C ILE A 2 -21.35 -24.19 7.89
N THR A 3 -20.93 -24.84 6.81
CA THR A 3 -20.26 -24.19 5.69
C THR A 3 -21.33 -23.49 4.86
N LEU A 4 -21.49 -22.18 5.03
CA LEU A 4 -22.34 -21.36 4.19
C LEU A 4 -21.71 -21.24 2.80
N THR A 5 -21.92 -22.19 1.90
CA THR A 5 -21.36 -22.14 0.54
C THR A 5 -22.23 -21.25 -0.33
N VAL A 6 -21.90 -19.96 -0.46
CA VAL A 6 -22.45 -19.16 -1.56
C VAL A 6 -21.75 -19.61 -2.84
N SER A 7 -22.52 -20.24 -3.73
CA SER A 7 -22.15 -20.57 -5.12
C SER A 7 -20.86 -21.37 -5.36
N GLY A 8 -20.51 -22.32 -4.48
CA GLY A 8 -19.40 -23.26 -4.72
C GLY A 8 -17.99 -22.69 -4.52
N GLN A 9 -17.87 -21.47 -4.00
CA GLN A 9 -16.59 -20.85 -3.70
C GLN A 9 -16.25 -20.97 -2.21
N THR A 10 -15.00 -21.35 -1.90
CA THR A 10 -14.51 -21.31 -0.52
C THR A 10 -14.30 -19.84 -0.12
N TRP A 11 -14.78 -19.44 1.07
CA TRP A 11 -14.65 -18.06 1.55
C TRP A 11 -13.21 -17.65 1.87
N LYS A 12 -12.35 -18.65 2.09
CA LYS A 12 -10.97 -18.44 2.53
C LYS A 12 -10.15 -17.61 1.52
N PRO A 13 -10.11 -17.92 0.21
CA PRO A 13 -9.47 -17.04 -0.78
C PRO A 13 -10.06 -15.63 -0.84
N ILE A 14 -11.38 -15.47 -0.75
CA ILE A 14 -12.01 -14.14 -0.74
C ILE A 14 -11.54 -13.34 0.47
N ALA A 15 -11.55 -13.93 1.66
CA ALA A 15 -11.12 -13.28 2.89
C ALA A 15 -9.64 -12.88 2.84
N ILE A 16 -8.76 -13.78 2.38
CA ILE A 16 -7.32 -13.50 2.24
C ILE A 16 -7.09 -12.32 1.29
N LYS A 17 -7.69 -12.36 0.09
CA LYS A 17 -7.53 -11.29 -0.90
C LYS A 17 -8.11 -9.96 -0.41
N SER A 18 -9.26 -10.00 0.25
CA SER A 18 -9.88 -8.81 0.84
C SER A 18 -8.98 -8.20 1.93
N GLY A 19 -8.37 -9.03 2.79
CA GLY A 19 -7.41 -8.57 3.78
C GLY A 19 -6.14 -7.97 3.18
N LEU A 20 -5.61 -8.58 2.11
CA LEU A 20 -4.48 -8.03 1.35
C LEU A 20 -4.82 -6.67 0.72
N LEU A 21 -6.02 -6.53 0.16
CA LEU A 21 -6.46 -5.28 -0.47
C LEU A 21 -6.80 -4.20 0.54
N PHE A 22 -7.38 -4.56 1.69
CA PHE A 22 -7.52 -3.66 2.82
C PHE A 22 -6.15 -3.12 3.26
N THR A 23 -5.18 -4.02 3.43
CA THR A 23 -3.80 -3.66 3.78
C THR A 23 -3.16 -2.75 2.71
N SER A 24 -3.41 -3.06 1.43
CA SER A 24 -2.98 -2.22 0.30
C SER A 24 -3.52 -0.80 0.39
N GLY A 25 -4.81 -0.64 0.71
CA GLY A 25 -5.44 0.66 0.96
C GLY A 25 -4.82 1.42 2.12
N CYS A 26 -4.52 0.75 3.24
CA CYS A 26 -3.85 1.37 4.39
C CYS A 26 -2.48 1.95 4.02
N PHE A 27 -1.69 1.19 3.26
CA PHE A 27 -0.37 1.65 2.82
C PHE A 27 -0.44 2.77 1.78
N ASP A 28 -1.45 2.75 0.90
CA ASP A 28 -1.69 3.84 -0.04
C ASP A 28 -2.03 5.15 0.69
N ALA A 29 -2.92 5.09 1.69
CA ALA A 29 -3.25 6.24 2.54
C ALA A 29 -2.02 6.77 3.28
N THR A 30 -1.20 5.89 3.84
CA THR A 30 0.05 6.28 4.52
C THR A 30 1.01 6.97 3.55
N ALA A 31 1.17 6.44 2.33
CA ALA A 31 2.00 7.07 1.31
C ALA A 31 1.50 8.48 0.95
N GLU A 32 0.19 8.65 0.79
CA GLU A 32 -0.41 9.95 0.46
C GLU A 32 -0.22 10.97 1.59
N VAL A 33 -0.43 10.56 2.85
CA VAL A 33 -0.21 11.45 4.01
C VAL A 33 1.27 11.84 4.13
N CYS A 34 2.21 10.89 4.01
CA CYS A 34 3.65 11.21 4.00
C CYS A 34 4.05 12.18 2.88
N ARG A 35 3.36 12.12 1.73
CA ARG A 35 3.67 12.94 0.56
C ARG A 35 3.08 14.34 0.62
N ILE A 36 1.80 14.47 0.96
CA ILE A 36 1.06 15.74 0.85
C ILE A 36 0.93 16.41 2.21
N ASN A 37 0.70 15.64 3.27
CA ASN A 37 0.21 16.14 4.56
C ASN A 37 1.04 15.60 5.73
N TYR A 38 2.37 15.74 5.63
CA TYR A 38 3.32 15.12 6.58
C TYR A 38 3.07 15.47 8.05
N THR A 39 2.58 16.68 8.35
CA THR A 39 2.24 17.09 9.72
C THR A 39 1.25 16.13 10.40
N TYR A 40 0.30 15.55 9.65
CA TYR A 40 -0.64 14.57 10.21
C TYR A 40 0.04 13.23 10.49
N PHE A 41 1.03 12.84 9.69
CA PHE A 41 1.86 11.67 9.98
C PHE A 41 2.69 11.89 11.25
N ASP A 42 3.38 13.02 11.37
CA ASP A 42 4.22 13.37 12.52
C ASP A 42 3.40 13.49 13.82
N ASN A 43 2.17 14.01 13.75
CA ASN A 43 1.26 14.03 14.90
C ASN A 43 0.92 12.63 15.45
N VAL A 44 0.88 11.61 14.59
CA VAL A 44 0.60 10.22 14.98
C VAL A 44 1.88 9.48 15.39
N PHE A 45 2.99 9.77 14.71
CA PHE A 45 4.29 9.13 14.92
C PHE A 45 5.37 10.17 15.26
N PRO A 46 5.26 10.86 16.41
CA PRO A 46 6.21 11.92 16.76
C PRO A 46 7.61 11.35 16.94
N GLY A 47 8.60 12.00 16.35
CA GLY A 47 10.00 11.57 16.41
C GLY A 47 10.36 10.46 15.41
N ALA A 48 9.46 10.12 14.49
CA ALA A 48 9.84 9.38 13.30
C ALA A 48 10.92 10.16 12.53
N ASN A 49 11.83 9.47 11.84
CA ASN A 49 12.92 10.14 11.11
C ASN A 49 12.36 10.92 9.90
N ASP A 50 12.27 12.24 10.01
CA ASP A 50 11.82 13.14 8.94
C ASP A 50 12.58 12.94 7.63
N LYS A 51 13.90 12.68 7.71
CA LYS A 51 14.70 12.44 6.51
C LYS A 51 14.27 11.19 5.75
N PHE A 52 13.51 10.29 6.36
CA PHE A 52 12.94 9.12 5.70
C PHE A 52 11.45 9.29 5.39
N TRP A 53 10.67 9.82 6.32
CA TRP A 53 9.20 9.84 6.24
C TRP A 53 8.63 11.10 5.57
N ASP A 54 9.31 12.24 5.65
CA ASP A 54 8.91 13.45 4.93
C ASP A 54 9.38 13.35 3.47
N ALA A 55 8.43 13.32 2.54
CA ALA A 55 8.73 13.23 1.11
C ALA A 55 9.56 14.43 0.59
N LYS A 56 9.48 15.60 1.25
CA LYS A 56 10.25 16.79 0.88
C LYS A 56 11.72 16.67 1.30
N GLN A 57 11.98 16.06 2.46
CA GLN A 57 13.33 15.92 3.00
C GLN A 57 14.05 14.67 2.47
N SER A 58 13.30 13.60 2.21
CA SER A 58 13.86 12.31 1.82
C SER A 58 14.37 12.23 0.37
N ALA A 59 14.07 13.22 -0.47
CA ALA A 59 14.53 13.28 -1.85
C ALA A 59 16.06 13.13 -2.01
N GLY A 60 16.83 13.63 -1.03
CA GLY A 60 18.30 13.52 -1.00
C GLY A 60 18.82 12.09 -0.75
N ASN A 61 18.02 11.19 -0.16
CA ASN A 61 18.49 9.86 0.24
C ASN A 61 18.87 8.95 -0.93
N LYS A 62 18.41 9.30 -2.13
CA LYS A 62 18.68 8.60 -3.39
C LYS A 62 20.07 8.89 -3.93
N TRP A 63 20.70 9.95 -3.45
CA TRP A 63 21.90 10.51 -4.06
C TRP A 63 23.09 10.45 -3.12
N LYS A 64 24.28 10.30 -3.69
CA LYS A 64 25.52 10.29 -2.93
C LYS A 64 25.70 11.66 -2.26
N ASN A 65 25.92 11.66 -0.94
CA ASN A 65 26.00 12.88 -0.12
C ASN A 65 24.78 13.82 -0.24
N GLY A 66 23.62 13.32 -0.69
CA GLY A 66 22.43 14.15 -0.92
C GLY A 66 22.44 14.96 -2.22
N ASP A 67 23.44 14.78 -3.10
CA ASP A 67 23.63 15.57 -4.31
C ASP A 67 23.48 14.70 -5.57
N TYR A 68 22.44 14.99 -6.36
CA TYR A 68 22.14 14.25 -7.59
C TYR A 68 23.29 14.29 -8.61
N LYS A 69 24.13 15.34 -8.58
CA LYS A 69 25.29 15.46 -9.47
C LYS A 69 26.41 14.48 -9.13
N GLN A 70 26.42 13.94 -7.91
CA GLN A 70 27.39 12.94 -7.46
C GLN A 70 26.94 11.50 -7.75
N GLY A 71 25.80 11.34 -8.42
CA GLY A 71 25.23 10.05 -8.80
C GLY A 71 24.43 9.39 -7.67
N GLU A 72 23.94 8.19 -7.99
CA GLU A 72 23.15 7.38 -7.07
C GLU A 72 23.93 7.01 -5.80
N LYS A 73 23.25 6.99 -4.65
CA LYS A 73 23.85 6.59 -3.36
C LYS A 73 24.34 5.14 -3.37
N PHE A 74 23.56 4.29 -4.01
CA PHE A 74 23.89 2.90 -4.37
C PHE A 74 23.13 2.51 -5.63
N LEU A 75 23.50 1.40 -6.26
CA LEU A 75 22.93 0.96 -7.54
C LEU A 75 21.39 0.93 -7.49
N PHE A 76 20.76 1.65 -8.42
CA PHE A 76 19.30 1.80 -8.56
C PHE A 76 18.57 2.52 -7.42
N SER A 77 19.28 3.23 -6.54
CA SER A 77 18.68 4.01 -5.43
C SER A 77 17.76 5.15 -5.89
N SER A 78 17.85 5.60 -7.14
CA SER A 78 16.91 6.56 -7.72
C SER A 78 15.84 5.91 -8.61
N THR A 79 15.95 4.61 -8.87
CA THR A 79 15.10 3.84 -9.79
C THR A 79 14.51 2.60 -9.12
N ALA A 80 14.96 1.38 -9.43
CA ALA A 80 14.32 0.13 -8.99
C ALA A 80 14.36 -0.10 -7.47
N LEU A 81 15.37 0.43 -6.78
CA LEU A 81 15.55 0.30 -5.33
C LEU A 81 15.17 1.58 -4.57
N VAL A 82 14.50 2.53 -5.23
CA VAL A 82 14.08 3.80 -4.61
C VAL A 82 13.22 3.60 -3.35
N TRP A 83 12.47 2.50 -3.27
CA TRP A 83 11.63 2.14 -2.14
C TRP A 83 12.41 1.87 -0.84
N THR A 84 13.72 1.70 -0.91
CA THR A 84 14.59 1.56 0.27
C THR A 84 15.13 2.91 0.77
N THR A 85 14.88 3.99 0.03
CA THR A 85 15.45 5.32 0.32
C THR A 85 14.50 6.26 1.04
N ASP A 86 13.18 6.05 0.93
CA ASP A 86 12.18 6.90 1.57
C ASP A 86 10.86 6.16 1.86
N GLY A 87 10.11 6.68 2.83
CA GLY A 87 8.87 6.10 3.31
C GLY A 87 7.75 6.11 2.27
N TYR A 88 7.68 7.14 1.41
CA TYR A 88 6.65 7.22 0.38
C TYR A 88 6.77 6.08 -0.64
N HIS A 89 7.97 5.84 -1.18
CA HIS A 89 8.21 4.75 -2.12
C HIS A 89 8.13 3.39 -1.43
N LEU A 90 8.57 3.27 -0.17
CA LEU A 90 8.39 2.05 0.63
C LEU A 90 6.91 1.65 0.71
N MET A 91 6.06 2.59 1.14
CA MET A 91 4.62 2.33 1.31
C MET A 91 3.95 2.00 -0.02
N ARG A 92 4.31 2.68 -1.12
CA ARG A 92 3.82 2.33 -2.46
C ARG A 92 4.27 0.95 -2.93
N THR A 93 5.50 0.54 -2.60
CA THR A 93 5.98 -0.80 -2.91
C THR A 93 5.19 -1.85 -2.14
N ILE A 94 4.96 -1.68 -0.84
CA ILE A 94 4.15 -2.63 -0.04
C ILE A 94 2.71 -2.68 -0.56
N ARG A 95 2.12 -1.52 -0.88
CA ARG A 95 0.80 -1.41 -1.53
C ARG A 95 0.75 -2.22 -2.83
N ASN A 96 1.78 -2.13 -3.66
CA ASN A 96 1.86 -2.89 -4.92
C ASN A 96 2.04 -4.38 -4.68
N CYS A 97 2.94 -4.79 -3.77
CA CYS A 97 3.17 -6.20 -3.43
C CYS A 97 1.89 -6.88 -2.92
N THR A 98 1.15 -6.21 -2.02
CA THR A 98 -0.11 -6.72 -1.48
C THR A 98 -1.20 -6.81 -2.54
N MET A 99 -1.30 -5.83 -3.44
CA MET A 99 -2.22 -5.85 -4.56
C MET A 99 -1.90 -6.95 -5.57
N ILE A 100 -0.63 -7.10 -5.95
CA ILE A 100 -0.17 -8.16 -6.85
C ILE A 100 -0.49 -9.52 -6.23
N ALA A 101 -0.12 -9.74 -4.97
CA ALA A 101 -0.42 -10.99 -4.27
C ALA A 101 -1.92 -11.31 -4.27
N ALA A 102 -2.78 -10.32 -4.03
CA ALA A 102 -4.24 -10.50 -4.05
C ALA A 102 -4.75 -10.96 -5.42
N VAL A 103 -4.24 -10.37 -6.51
CA VAL A 103 -4.66 -10.71 -7.88
C VAL A 103 -4.06 -12.06 -8.31
N THR A 104 -2.83 -12.39 -7.90
CA THR A 104 -2.14 -13.60 -8.35
C THR A 104 -2.67 -14.90 -7.73
N ILE A 105 -3.30 -14.84 -6.54
CA ILE A 105 -3.85 -16.01 -5.85
C ILE A 105 -4.85 -16.80 -6.71
N ASP A 106 -5.56 -16.14 -7.62
CA ASP A 106 -6.55 -16.79 -8.48
C ASP A 106 -6.06 -17.15 -9.87
N ILE A 107 -4.80 -16.88 -10.22
CA ILE A 107 -4.29 -17.20 -11.55
C ILE A 107 -4.42 -18.70 -11.79
N GLY A 108 -5.09 -19.07 -12.89
CA GLY A 108 -5.39 -20.45 -13.25
C GLY A 108 -6.77 -20.95 -12.81
N ASN A 109 -7.46 -20.24 -11.90
CA ASN A 109 -8.82 -20.59 -11.48
C ASN A 109 -9.85 -19.96 -12.42
N LYS A 110 -10.53 -20.79 -13.22
CA LYS A 110 -11.66 -20.36 -14.06
C LYS A 110 -12.90 -20.15 -13.19
N LYS A 111 -13.49 -18.96 -13.28
CA LYS A 111 -14.70 -18.58 -12.55
C LYS A 111 -15.76 -18.07 -13.53
N PRO A 112 -17.06 -18.23 -13.24
CA PRO A 112 -18.10 -17.56 -14.01
C PRO A 112 -17.94 -16.04 -13.91
N PHE A 113 -18.27 -15.31 -14.98
CA PHE A 113 -18.11 -13.85 -15.05
C PHE A 113 -18.76 -13.09 -13.88
N LYS A 114 -19.95 -13.53 -13.45
CA LYS A 114 -20.66 -12.97 -12.29
C LYS A 114 -19.82 -12.99 -11.01
N GLN A 115 -19.01 -14.02 -10.81
CA GLN A 115 -18.15 -14.14 -9.64
C GLN A 115 -16.99 -13.13 -9.70
N TYR A 116 -16.40 -12.89 -10.87
CA TYR A 116 -15.41 -11.81 -11.03
C TYR A 116 -16.01 -10.43 -10.71
N LEU A 117 -17.26 -10.16 -11.10
CA LEU A 117 -17.93 -8.90 -10.76
C LEU A 117 -18.17 -8.75 -9.25
N ILE A 118 -18.68 -9.79 -8.60
CA ILE A 118 -18.91 -9.79 -7.14
C ILE A 118 -17.59 -9.58 -6.40
N GLU A 119 -16.55 -10.31 -6.79
CA GLU A 119 -15.21 -10.17 -6.21
C GLU A 119 -14.65 -8.76 -6.42
N ALA A 120 -14.77 -8.19 -7.62
CA ALA A 120 -14.31 -6.82 -7.91
C ALA A 120 -14.98 -5.79 -6.98
N ILE A 121 -16.29 -5.92 -6.73
CA ILE A 121 -17.01 -5.05 -5.80
C ILE A 121 -16.49 -5.21 -4.37
N ILE A 122 -16.38 -6.45 -3.87
CA ILE A 122 -15.86 -6.74 -2.53
C ILE A 122 -14.44 -6.19 -2.36
N TYR A 123 -13.59 -6.36 -3.37
CA TYR A 123 -12.20 -5.94 -3.40
C TYR A 123 -12.04 -4.43 -3.45
N TYR A 124 -12.86 -3.74 -4.25
CA TYR A 124 -12.94 -2.29 -4.25
C TYR A 124 -13.31 -1.75 -2.85
N PHE A 125 -14.38 -2.29 -2.25
CA PHE A 125 -14.78 -1.84 -0.91
C PHE A 125 -13.75 -2.19 0.17
N SER A 126 -13.08 -3.34 0.07
CA SER A 126 -12.00 -3.72 1.00
C SER A 126 -10.83 -2.74 0.93
N TYR A 127 -10.39 -2.40 -0.29
CA TYR A 127 -9.34 -1.39 -0.51
C TYR A 127 -9.75 -0.02 0.03
N THR A 128 -10.93 0.46 -0.37
CA THR A 128 -11.46 1.76 0.05
C THR A 128 -11.64 1.83 1.55
N ALA A 129 -12.07 0.75 2.20
CA ALA A 129 -12.19 0.67 3.65
C ALA A 129 -10.83 0.81 4.34
N GLY A 130 -9.79 0.12 3.86
CA GLY A 130 -8.43 0.24 4.42
C GLY A 130 -7.84 1.63 4.24
N PHE A 131 -8.04 2.22 3.05
CA PHE A 131 -7.65 3.59 2.77
C PHE A 131 -8.32 4.57 3.73
N ASN A 132 -9.65 4.57 3.80
CA ASN A 132 -10.40 5.50 4.65
C ASN A 132 -10.15 5.27 6.14
N PHE A 133 -9.98 4.01 6.57
CA PHE A 133 -9.60 3.71 7.94
C PHE A 133 -8.27 4.39 8.29
N THR A 134 -7.26 4.24 7.44
CA THR A 134 -5.96 4.85 7.73
C THR A 134 -5.99 6.37 7.56
N TYR A 135 -6.58 6.87 6.49
CA TYR A 135 -6.62 8.29 6.15
C TYR A 135 -7.46 9.10 7.16
N ASN A 136 -8.70 8.67 7.42
CA ASN A 136 -9.64 9.42 8.27
C ASN A 136 -9.58 9.03 9.74
N VAL A 137 -9.29 7.76 10.09
CA VAL A 137 -9.32 7.30 11.48
C VAL A 137 -7.94 7.38 12.14
N ILE A 138 -6.91 6.84 11.48
CA ILE A 138 -5.54 6.86 12.04
C ILE A 138 -4.96 8.27 11.95
N PHE A 139 -4.89 8.83 10.74
CA PHE A 139 -4.28 10.14 10.51
C PHE A 139 -5.22 11.32 10.73
N LYS A 140 -6.52 11.08 10.91
CA LYS A 140 -7.52 12.13 11.17
C LYS A 140 -7.50 13.24 10.12
N MET A 141 -7.28 12.86 8.87
CA MET A 141 -7.33 13.78 7.74
C MET A 141 -8.76 14.30 7.54
N PRO A 142 -8.92 15.61 7.25
CA PRO A 142 -10.22 16.22 6.95
C PRO A 142 -10.77 15.81 5.58
#